data_AF-A0A7S0NGF4-F1
#
_entry.id   AF-A0A7S0NGF4-F1
#
_cell.length_a   1.000
_cell.length_b   1.000
_cell.length_c   1.000
_cell.angle_alpha   90.00
_cell.angle_beta   90.00
_cell.angle_gamma   90.00
#
_symmetry.space_group_name_H-M   'P 1'
#
loop_
_entity.id
_entity.type
_entity.pdbx_description
1 polymer ?
#
loop_
_entity_poly.entity_id
_entity_poly.type
_entity_poly.pdbx_seq_one_letter_code
_entity_poly.pdbx_strand_id
1 'polypeptide(L)'
;VEVVDLAKLRPASWSGIPEQHRPVCWQLLLGYLPSNPEWRADTLQRKRREYWASVPQYFDVDDAERSQYQKDTLHQILMDVPRTSPSSRLLHHEVVQRALERILYIWALRHPASGYVL
;
A
#
# COMPACT_ATOMS: atom_id res chain seq x y z
N VAL A 1 -21.91 -9.50 15.69
CA VAL A 1 -20.75 -8.74 16.23
C VAL A 1 -21.05 -7.26 16.06
N GLU A 2 -20.71 -6.40 17.02
CA GLU A 2 -21.06 -4.98 16.97
C GLU A 2 -20.31 -4.24 15.83
N VAL A 3 -21.02 -3.38 15.11
CA VAL A 3 -20.45 -2.52 14.05
C VAL A 3 -19.58 -1.45 14.71
N VAL A 4 -18.35 -1.26 14.22
CA VAL A 4 -17.45 -0.24 14.79
C VAL A 4 -17.92 1.17 14.42
N ASP A 5 -18.22 1.97 15.44
CA ASP A 5 -18.56 3.38 15.30
C ASP A 5 -17.31 4.23 15.00
N LEU A 6 -17.15 4.63 13.75
CA LEU A 6 -16.04 5.47 13.31
C LEU A 6 -16.11 6.90 13.88
N ALA A 7 -17.27 7.38 14.32
CA ALA A 7 -17.40 8.68 14.96
C ALA A 7 -16.80 8.66 16.38
N LYS A 8 -16.85 7.52 17.07
CA LYS A 8 -16.16 7.31 18.36
C LYS A 8 -14.69 6.93 18.18
N LEU A 9 -14.36 6.14 17.16
CA LEU A 9 -12.98 5.68 16.93
C LEU A 9 -12.01 6.83 16.62
N ARG A 10 -12.44 7.82 15.82
CA ARG A 10 -11.61 8.98 15.43
C ARG A 10 -11.08 9.77 16.64
N PRO A 11 -11.93 10.31 17.54
CA PRO A 11 -11.44 11.05 18.70
C PRO A 11 -10.65 10.15 19.66
N ALA A 12 -11.04 8.88 19.83
CA ALA A 12 -10.29 7.94 20.67
C ALA A 12 -8.88 7.64 20.15
N SER A 13 -8.69 7.68 18.82
CA SER A 13 -7.40 7.43 18.17
C SER A 13 -6.50 8.67 18.10
N TRP A 14 -7.04 9.86 18.41
CA TRP A 14 -6.33 11.14 18.25
C TRP A 14 -5.07 11.25 19.11
N SER A 15 -5.16 10.77 20.35
CA SER A 15 -4.03 10.74 21.30
C SER A 15 -3.06 9.58 21.05
N GLY A 16 -3.26 8.80 19.99
CA GLY A 16 -2.49 7.61 19.66
C GLY A 16 -3.27 6.32 19.88
N ILE A 17 -2.89 5.30 19.10
CA ILE A 17 -3.49 3.97 19.17
C ILE A 17 -2.47 3.00 19.78
N PRO A 18 -2.86 2.17 20.77
CA PRO A 18 -2.02 1.10 21.29
C PRO A 18 -1.54 0.15 20.18
N GLU A 19 -0.31 -0.34 20.29
CA GLU A 19 0.34 -1.10 19.21
C GLU A 19 -0.47 -2.28 18.70
N GLN A 20 -1.05 -3.06 19.62
CA GLN A 20 -1.89 -4.23 19.29
C GLN A 20 -3.15 -3.89 18.47
N HIS A 21 -3.60 -2.63 18.50
CA HIS A 21 -4.80 -2.18 17.80
C HIS A 21 -4.50 -1.35 16.54
N ARG A 22 -3.27 -0.84 16.37
CA ARG A 22 -2.89 0.00 15.21
C ARG A 22 -3.26 -0.63 13.86
N PRO A 23 -2.96 -1.91 13.58
CA PRO A 23 -3.22 -2.47 12.25
C PRO A 23 -4.69 -2.39 11.85
N VAL A 24 -5.60 -2.74 12.76
CA VAL A 24 -7.04 -2.74 12.50
C VAL A 24 -7.60 -1.31 12.49
N CYS A 25 -7.21 -0.48 13.46
CA CYS A 25 -7.68 0.90 13.54
C CYS A 25 -7.25 1.72 12.31
N TRP A 26 -6.01 1.59 11.85
CA TRP A 26 -5.56 2.29 10.64
C TRP A 26 -6.34 1.85 9.40
N GLN A 27 -6.56 0.55 9.22
CA GLN A 27 -7.35 0.05 8.11
C GLN A 27 -8.80 0.56 8.12
N LEU A 28 -9.40 0.70 9.30
CA LEU A 28 -10.75 1.28 9.44
C LEU A 28 -10.76 2.80 9.18
N LEU A 29 -9.82 3.53 9.76
CA LEU A 29 -9.72 4.99 9.65
C LEU A 29 -9.38 5.44 8.23
N LEU A 30 -8.59 4.66 7.50
CA LEU A 30 -8.26 4.88 6.08
C LEU A 30 -9.37 4.37 5.13
N GLY A 31 -10.46 3.79 5.66
CA GLY A 31 -11.55 3.24 4.85
C GLY A 31 -11.17 1.98 4.06
N TYR A 32 -10.05 1.33 4.39
CA TYR A 32 -9.61 0.10 3.75
C TYR A 32 -10.48 -1.11 4.16
N LEU A 33 -10.87 -1.17 5.43
CA LEU A 33 -11.81 -2.18 5.95
C LEU A 33 -13.18 -1.55 6.27
N PRO A 34 -14.28 -2.30 6.08
CA PRO A 34 -15.61 -1.86 6.50
C PRO A 34 -15.75 -1.85 8.04
N SER A 35 -16.59 -0.96 8.54
CA SER A 35 -16.96 -0.89 9.96
C SER A 35 -17.64 -2.17 10.44
N ASN A 36 -18.48 -2.78 9.59
CA ASN A 36 -19.10 -4.08 9.85
C ASN A 36 -18.05 -5.21 9.77
N PRO A 37 -17.74 -5.89 10.88
CA PRO A 37 -16.75 -6.96 10.93
C PRO A 37 -17.09 -8.17 10.04
N GLU A 38 -18.36 -8.47 9.80
CA GLU A 38 -18.80 -9.62 8.99
C GLU A 38 -18.29 -9.54 7.54
N TRP A 39 -18.11 -8.32 7.02
CA TRP A 39 -17.67 -8.09 5.63
C TRP A 39 -16.16 -7.89 5.49
N ARG A 40 -15.41 -7.82 6.60
CA ARG A 40 -13.98 -7.50 6.56
C ARG A 40 -13.17 -8.58 5.84
N ALA A 41 -13.47 -9.85 6.10
CA ALA A 41 -12.75 -10.96 5.48
C ALA A 41 -12.92 -10.98 3.96
N ASP A 42 -14.16 -10.87 3.48
CA ASP A 42 -14.49 -10.83 2.05
C ASP A 42 -13.88 -9.60 1.36
N THR A 43 -14.06 -8.41 1.96
CA THR A 43 -13.49 -7.16 1.42
C THR A 43 -11.97 -7.26 1.29
N LEU A 44 -11.30 -7.82 2.30
CA LEU A 44 -9.85 -8.00 2.30
C LEU A 44 -9.41 -9.00 1.23
N GLN A 45 -10.11 -10.12 1.09
CA GLN A 45 -9.81 -11.13 0.08
C GLN A 45 -9.96 -10.55 -1.34
N ARG A 46 -11.04 -9.81 -1.60
CA ARG A 46 -11.26 -9.12 -2.88
C ARG A 46 -10.14 -8.13 -3.19
N LYS A 47 -9.82 -7.22 -2.26
CA LYS A 47 -8.74 -6.23 -2.44
C LYS A 47 -7.38 -6.88 -2.68
N ARG A 48 -7.07 -7.97 -1.97
CA ARG A 48 -5.83 -8.74 -2.19
C ARG A 48 -5.80 -9.38 -3.57
N ARG A 49 -6.93 -9.94 -4.03
CA ARG A 49 -7.04 -10.50 -5.38
C ARG A 49 -6.83 -9.45 -6.45
N GLU A 50 -7.45 -8.27 -6.30
CA GLU A 50 -7.27 -7.14 -7.23
C GLU A 50 -5.82 -6.68 -7.32
N TYR A 51 -5.14 -6.57 -6.17
CA TYR A 51 -3.72 -6.24 -6.13
C TYR A 51 -2.89 -7.31 -6.87
N TRP A 52 -3.08 -8.59 -6.55
CA TRP A 52 -2.32 -9.67 -7.20
C TRP A 52 -2.61 -9.81 -8.69
N ALA A 53 -3.84 -9.54 -9.13
CA ALA A 53 -4.18 -9.48 -10.55
C ALA A 53 -3.50 -8.31 -11.28
N SER A 54 -3.22 -7.20 -10.57
CA SER A 54 -2.51 -6.05 -11.12
C SER A 54 -1.00 -6.32 -11.30
N VAL A 55 -0.41 -7.24 -10.54
CA VAL A 55 1.04 -7.51 -10.57
C VAL A 55 1.54 -7.96 -11.95
N PRO A 56 0.99 -9.02 -12.60
CA PRO A 56 1.43 -9.42 -13.93
C PRO A 56 1.08 -8.41 -15.02
N GLN A 57 0.06 -7.57 -14.80
CA GLN A 57 -0.35 -6.56 -15.76
C GLN A 57 0.60 -5.36 -15.81
N TYR A 58 1.16 -4.97 -14.67
CA TYR A 58 1.92 -3.73 -14.55
C TYR A 58 3.38 -3.93 -14.16
N PHE A 59 3.67 -4.85 -13.24
CA PHE A 59 5.00 -4.97 -12.64
C PHE A 59 5.83 -6.09 -13.28
N ASP A 60 5.29 -7.29 -13.40
CA ASP A 60 5.99 -8.45 -13.99
C ASP A 60 5.85 -8.47 -15.52
N VAL A 61 6.15 -7.33 -16.15
CA VAL A 61 6.19 -7.14 -17.61
C VAL A 61 7.64 -7.10 -18.11
N ASP A 62 7.86 -7.49 -19.37
CA ASP A 62 9.19 -7.39 -19.98
C ASP A 62 9.61 -5.91 -20.08
N ASP A 63 10.89 -5.62 -19.89
CA ASP A 63 11.38 -4.26 -20.01
C ASP A 63 11.31 -3.71 -21.44
N ALA A 64 11.36 -4.58 -22.45
CA ALA A 64 11.14 -4.19 -23.85
C ALA A 64 9.71 -3.67 -24.09
N GLU A 65 8.74 -4.08 -23.27
CA GLU A 65 7.34 -3.65 -23.37
C GLU A 65 7.04 -2.35 -22.60
N ARG A 66 7.95 -1.93 -21.70
CA ARG A 66 7.79 -0.67 -20.96
C ARG A 66 8.04 0.54 -21.86
N SER A 67 7.10 1.49 -21.81
CA SER A 67 7.30 2.84 -22.35
C SER A 67 8.43 3.59 -21.62
N GLN A 68 8.97 4.65 -22.23
CA GLN A 68 10.00 5.47 -21.60
C GLN A 68 9.55 6.03 -20.24
N TYR A 69 8.32 6.54 -20.15
CA TYR A 69 7.73 7.02 -18.89
C TYR A 69 7.71 5.95 -17.79
N GLN A 70 7.36 4.71 -18.15
CA GLN A 70 7.35 3.58 -17.24
C GLN A 70 8.76 3.21 -16.76
N LYS A 71 9.77 3.34 -17.64
CA LYS A 71 11.18 3.10 -17.27
C LYS A 71 11.71 4.18 -16.34
N ASP A 72 11.44 5.44 -16.64
CA ASP A 72 11.87 6.58 -15.83
C ASP A 72 11.24 6.53 -14.44
N THR A 73 9.94 6.22 -14.36
CA THR A 73 9.22 6.04 -13.09
C THR A 73 9.82 4.90 -12.27
N LEU A 74 10.09 3.75 -12.90
CA LEU A 74 10.69 2.60 -12.22
C LEU A 74 12.10 2.92 -11.73
N HIS A 75 12.91 3.58 -12.55
CA HIS A 75 14.28 3.97 -12.19
C HIS A 75 14.30 4.88 -10.95
N GLN A 76 13.41 5.88 -10.89
CA GLN A 76 13.31 6.78 -9.75
C GLN A 76 12.97 6.00 -8.46
N ILE A 77 11.96 5.13 -8.51
CA ILE A 77 11.56 4.29 -7.37
C ILE A 77 12.73 3.40 -6.89
N LEU A 78 13.47 2.78 -7.83
CA LEU A 78 14.63 1.94 -7.50
C LEU A 78 15.78 2.72 -6.85
N MET A 79 15.90 4.02 -7.12
CA MET A 79 16.86 4.89 -6.43
C MET A 79 16.39 5.31 -5.04
N ASP A 80 15.07 5.39 -4.82
CA ASP A 80 14.49 5.98 -3.61
C ASP A 80 14.17 4.96 -2.52
N VAL A 81 13.71 3.77 -2.91
CA VAL A 81 13.38 2.70 -1.96
C VAL A 81 14.58 2.34 -1.07
N PRO A 82 15.83 2.18 -1.58
CA PRO A 82 16.99 1.92 -0.73
C PRO A 82 17.34 3.04 0.23
N ARG A 83 16.88 4.27 -0.02
CA ARG A 83 17.14 5.46 0.81
C ARG A 83 16.04 5.70 1.86
N THR A 84 14.95 4.92 1.83
CA THR A 84 13.78 5.11 2.70
C THR A 84 14.06 4.67 4.13
N SER A 85 14.01 5.62 5.08
CA SER A 85 14.25 5.41 6.51
C SER A 85 15.53 4.60 6.83
N PRO A 86 16.72 5.22 6.68
CA PRO A 86 18.02 4.53 6.79
C PRO A 86 18.27 3.78 8.11
N SER A 87 17.56 4.16 9.18
CA SER A 87 17.67 3.52 10.51
C SER A 87 16.82 2.25 10.65
N SER A 88 15.93 1.97 9.71
CA SER A 88 14.99 0.84 9.78
C SER A 88 15.53 -0.40 9.08
N ARG A 89 16.03 -1.38 9.85
CA ARG A 89 16.48 -2.68 9.31
C ARG A 89 15.39 -3.39 8.51
N LEU A 90 14.13 -3.21 8.87
CA LEU A 90 12.99 -3.82 8.19
C LEU A 90 12.87 -3.32 6.74
N LEU A 91 13.01 -2.01 6.51
CA LEU A 91 12.86 -1.42 5.18
C LEU A 91 14.07 -1.69 4.27
N HIS A 92 15.19 -2.11 4.82
CA HIS A 92 16.36 -2.57 4.06
C HIS A 92 16.36 -4.07 3.76
N HIS A 93 15.37 -4.82 4.22
CA HIS A 93 15.23 -6.21 3.85
C HIS A 93 14.75 -6.35 2.40
N GLU A 94 15.42 -7.15 1.57
CA GLU A 94 15.16 -7.25 0.12
C GLU A 94 13.69 -7.54 -0.22
N VAL A 95 13.06 -8.46 0.53
CA VAL A 95 11.63 -8.79 0.34
C VAL A 95 10.72 -7.58 0.58
N VAL A 96 11.07 -6.71 1.52
CA VAL A 96 10.31 -5.50 1.84
C VAL A 96 10.57 -4.42 0.78
N GLN A 97 11.81 -4.24 0.34
CA GLN A 97 12.13 -3.31 -0.75
C GLN A 97 11.40 -3.68 -2.03
N ARG A 98 11.44 -4.96 -2.44
CA ARG A 98 10.71 -5.45 -3.61
C ARG A 98 9.20 -5.26 -3.48
N ALA A 99 8.66 -5.37 -2.27
CA ALA A 99 7.25 -5.07 -2.02
C ALA A 99 6.94 -3.57 -2.16
N LEU A 100 7.80 -2.69 -1.62
CA LEU A 100 7.67 -1.24 -1.75
C LEU A 100 7.77 -0.78 -3.21
N GLU A 101 8.79 -1.24 -3.94
CA GLU A 101 8.98 -0.95 -5.36
C GLU A 101 7.71 -1.27 -6.16
N ARG A 102 7.16 -2.46 -5.96
CA ARG A 102 5.95 -2.90 -6.66
C ARG A 102 4.72 -2.09 -6.27
N ILE A 103 4.53 -1.80 -4.99
CA ILE A 103 3.38 -1.00 -4.51
C ILE A 103 3.44 0.41 -5.11
N LEU A 104 4.60 1.08 -5.01
CA LEU A 104 4.80 2.43 -5.51
C LEU A 104 4.65 2.50 -7.03
N TYR A 105 5.22 1.53 -7.75
CA TYR A 105 5.16 1.50 -9.20
C TYR A 105 3.74 1.28 -9.72
N ILE A 106 3.04 0.28 -9.20
CA ILE A 106 1.64 0.01 -9.58
C ILE A 106 0.77 1.22 -9.23
N TRP A 107 1.01 1.87 -8.09
CA TRP A 107 0.25 3.07 -7.72
C TRP A 107 0.50 4.21 -8.73
N ALA A 108 1.76 4.50 -9.07
CA ALA A 108 2.12 5.57 -10.00
C ALA A 108 1.47 5.38 -11.37
N LEU A 109 1.52 4.17 -11.94
CA LEU A 109 0.92 3.89 -13.24
C LEU A 109 -0.62 3.99 -13.25
N ARG A 110 -1.25 3.72 -12.11
CA ARG A 110 -2.71 3.86 -11.96
C ARG A 110 -3.15 5.30 -11.70
N HIS A 111 -2.22 6.23 -11.47
CA HIS A 111 -2.48 7.65 -11.21
C HIS A 111 -1.60 8.54 -12.09
N PRO A 112 -1.74 8.49 -13.43
CA PRO A 112 -0.82 9.16 -14.36
C PRO A 112 -0.79 10.69 -14.24
N ALA A 113 -1.84 11.31 -13.70
CA ALA A 113 -1.87 12.75 -13.41
C ALA A 113 -0.88 13.16 -12.30
N SER A 114 -0.52 12.23 -11.42
CA SER A 114 0.45 12.45 -10.33
C SER A 114 1.78 11.75 -10.61
N GLY A 115 1.76 10.50 -11.07
CA GLY A 115 2.95 9.66 -11.19
C GLY A 115 3.59 9.37 -9.84
N TYR A 116 4.87 9.00 -9.84
CA TYR A 116 5.66 8.88 -8.61
C TYR A 116 6.29 10.23 -8.25
N VAL A 117 6.15 10.64 -7.00
CA VAL A 117 6.68 11.91 -6.48
C VAL A 117 7.34 11.63 -5.13
N LEU A 118 8.53 12.21 -4.94
CA LEU A 118 9.30 12.22 -3.68
C LEU A 118 8.85 13.33 -2.74
#